data_AF-A0A7K3ITF7-F1
#
_entry.id   AF-A0A7K3ITF7-F1
#
_cell.length_a   1.000
_cell.length_b   1.000
_cell.length_c   1.000
_cell.angle_alpha   90.00
_cell.angle_beta   90.00
_cell.angle_gamma   90.00
#
_symmetry.space_group_name_H-M   'P 1'
#
loop_
_entity.id
_entity.type
_entity.pdbx_description
1 polymer ?
#
loop_
_entity_poly.entity_id
_entity_poly.type
_entity_poly.pdbx_seq_one_letter_code
_entity_poly.pdbx_strand_id
1 'polypeptide(L)'
;MKLSFHNFPLSFLTALLILLSLQCNNADSQKLSNWPCFHGADRTNKSIETGLLKKWPAGGPKLLFTISGLGDGYSSVSFGEGMIFTAGKSKDLSYVFAFDLNGKPVWSSPNGKSWSTTASWASSYTGPRSTPTYDNGRLYCLSEAGRLAVYDAKTGKEIWAKDLPKEFDAPQTEYGYAESVYIEGNRIYVRPSGKKGFQVCLNKDDGKLIWANTDIPGVEGYTSAVVFDFGGFRHLTGASADCYYGVDIATGKLLWKVDFKNKQGLNLTDVVVENGHVYITSDYGKGSMLIRLKRSGNAFETETVWESALLDNHHGGVILHNGHLYGSGTNSRGWFCLDFLTGKQMWNQIRGKGSITYAEGMLYLLDERSGVMSLIKASPEKYELMGEFTVPKGGESMYWAHPVISGKRLYVRHWDKVFVYDIGI
;
A
#
# COMPACT_ATOMS: atom_id res chain seq x y z
N MET A 1 53.30 -61.91 33.00
CA MET A 1 54.39 -61.48 33.89
C MET A 1 53.93 -60.21 34.59
N LYS A 2 53.71 -60.30 35.92
CA LYS A 2 53.54 -59.27 36.99
C LYS A 2 53.14 -57.83 36.56
N LEU A 3 52.06 -57.24 37.09
CA LEU A 3 51.96 -56.77 38.49
C LEU A 3 50.49 -56.59 38.93
N SER A 4 50.21 -56.98 40.17
CA SER A 4 49.02 -56.68 40.98
C SER A 4 48.96 -55.21 41.41
N PHE A 5 47.82 -54.73 41.94
CA PHE A 5 47.63 -54.02 43.24
C PHE A 5 46.11 -53.70 43.39
N HIS A 6 45.39 -54.38 44.29
CA HIS A 6 44.95 -53.98 45.65
C HIS A 6 43.70 -53.06 45.74
N ASN A 7 42.61 -53.66 46.27
CA ASN A 7 41.61 -53.21 47.27
C ASN A 7 40.81 -51.88 47.14
N PHE A 8 39.47 -52.03 46.99
CA PHE A 8 38.28 -51.46 47.72
C PHE A 8 38.40 -50.15 48.57
N PRO A 9 37.30 -49.43 48.94
CA PRO A 9 35.86 -49.49 48.61
C PRO A 9 35.13 -48.11 48.45
N LEU A 10 33.81 -48.17 48.23
CA LEU A 10 32.74 -47.26 48.70
C LEU A 10 32.58 -45.81 48.17
N SER A 11 31.30 -45.50 47.93
CA SER A 11 30.58 -44.24 48.15
C SER A 11 30.34 -43.27 46.97
N PHE A 12 29.03 -43.14 46.69
CA PHE A 12 28.29 -41.91 46.40
C PHE A 12 28.89 -40.91 45.39
N LEU A 13 28.25 -40.78 44.22
CA LEU A 13 27.48 -39.57 43.89
C LEU A 13 26.73 -39.76 42.56
N THR A 14 25.41 -39.86 42.66
CA THR A 14 24.48 -39.48 41.60
C THR A 14 24.73 -38.03 41.19
N ALA A 15 25.22 -37.81 39.97
CA ALA A 15 25.21 -36.51 39.31
C ALA A 15 24.51 -36.67 37.96
N LEU A 16 23.17 -36.63 38.02
CA LEU A 16 22.29 -36.46 36.87
C LEU A 16 22.51 -35.02 36.36
N LEU A 17 23.29 -34.86 35.29
CA LEU A 17 23.41 -33.59 34.58
C LEU A 17 22.06 -33.27 33.92
N ILE A 18 21.22 -32.52 34.65
CA ILE A 18 20.09 -31.80 34.07
C ILE A 18 20.69 -30.61 33.31
N LEU A 19 20.98 -30.82 32.02
CA LEU A 19 21.13 -29.75 31.06
C LEU A 19 19.77 -29.06 30.94
N LEU A 20 19.55 -28.05 31.77
CA LEU A 20 18.57 -26.99 31.52
C LEU A 20 19.01 -26.27 30.25
N SER A 21 18.59 -26.80 29.09
CA SER A 21 18.49 -25.99 27.89
C SER A 21 17.46 -24.91 28.18
N LEU A 22 17.96 -23.71 28.51
CA LEU A 22 17.25 -22.46 28.27
C LEU A 22 16.94 -22.40 26.78
N GLN A 23 15.87 -23.07 26.36
CA GLN A 23 15.16 -22.73 25.15
C GLN A 23 14.56 -21.35 25.43
N CYS A 24 15.33 -20.31 25.12
CA CYS A 24 14.74 -19.02 24.81
C CYS A 24 13.70 -19.29 23.73
N ASN A 25 12.43 -19.27 24.12
CA ASN A 25 11.30 -19.11 23.22
C ASN A 25 11.46 -17.76 22.51
N ASN A 26 12.33 -17.70 21.50
CA ASN A 26 12.44 -16.61 20.55
C ASN A 26 11.45 -16.80 19.39
N ALA A 27 10.31 -17.44 19.64
CA ALA A 27 9.28 -17.70 18.64
C ALA A 27 8.06 -16.77 18.73
N ASP A 28 8.07 -15.79 19.66
CA ASP A 28 6.94 -14.88 19.88
C ASP A 28 7.23 -13.39 19.65
N SER A 29 8.41 -13.03 19.15
CA SER A 29 8.79 -11.63 18.90
C SER A 29 8.72 -11.19 17.42
N GLN A 30 8.05 -11.94 16.54
CA GLN A 30 8.11 -11.69 15.09
C GLN A 30 6.78 -11.85 14.31
N LYS A 31 5.63 -11.76 14.97
CA LYS A 31 4.30 -11.76 14.31
C LYS A 31 3.53 -10.44 14.40
N LEU A 32 4.19 -9.36 14.80
CA LEU A 32 3.64 -8.02 14.69
C LEU A 32 3.98 -7.43 13.32
N SER A 33 2.92 -7.17 12.55
CA SER A 33 2.80 -6.41 11.30
C SER A 33 3.08 -7.11 9.96
N ASN A 34 2.06 -7.82 9.44
CA ASN A 34 1.98 -8.20 8.01
C ASN A 34 1.56 -7.00 7.13
N TRP A 35 2.25 -5.86 7.24
CA TRP A 35 1.94 -4.65 6.47
C TRP A 35 3.19 -3.86 6.04
N PRO A 36 4.09 -4.47 5.23
CA PRO A 36 5.38 -3.89 4.87
C PRO A 36 5.29 -2.72 3.88
N CYS A 37 4.15 -2.50 3.24
CA CYS A 37 3.99 -1.52 2.17
C CYS A 37 2.54 -1.04 2.02
N PHE A 38 2.31 -0.10 1.10
CA PHE A 38 0.97 0.37 0.75
C PHE A 38 0.05 -0.79 0.38
N HIS A 39 -1.13 -0.83 0.99
CA HIS A 39 -2.14 -1.90 0.85
C HIS A 39 -1.71 -3.29 1.34
N GLY A 40 -0.66 -3.36 2.16
CA GLY A 40 -0.22 -4.61 2.78
C GLY A 40 0.58 -5.51 1.84
N ALA A 41 1.06 -6.64 2.36
CA ALA A 41 2.00 -7.50 1.66
C ALA A 41 1.48 -8.05 0.32
N ASP A 42 0.16 -8.26 0.21
CA ASP A 42 -0.50 -8.78 -0.98
C ASP A 42 -1.17 -7.69 -1.85
N ARG A 43 -1.05 -6.41 -1.46
CA ARG A 43 -1.65 -5.26 -2.14
C ARG A 43 -3.18 -5.28 -2.24
N THR A 44 -3.86 -6.09 -1.41
CA THR A 44 -5.34 -6.16 -1.41
C THR A 44 -5.98 -5.17 -0.45
N ASN A 45 -5.19 -4.48 0.39
CA ASN A 45 -5.65 -3.56 1.42
C ASN A 45 -6.61 -4.23 2.45
N LYS A 46 -6.36 -5.52 2.71
CA LYS A 46 -7.11 -6.34 3.67
C LYS A 46 -6.18 -6.79 4.79
N SER A 47 -6.44 -6.29 5.99
CA SER A 47 -5.70 -6.72 7.17
C SER A 47 -6.19 -8.10 7.63
N ILE A 48 -5.23 -8.94 8.01
CA ILE A 48 -5.47 -10.28 8.55
C ILE A 48 -5.72 -10.28 10.07
N GLU A 49 -5.69 -9.10 10.70
CA GLU A 49 -5.92 -8.95 12.13
C GLU A 49 -7.31 -9.47 12.54
N THR A 50 -7.37 -10.12 13.69
CA THR A 50 -8.60 -10.71 14.26
C THR A 50 -8.81 -10.25 15.70
N GLY A 51 -10.01 -10.45 16.23
CA GLY A 51 -10.38 -9.99 17.57
C GLY A 51 -10.51 -8.46 17.62
N LEU A 52 -11.14 -7.91 16.58
CA LEU A 52 -11.37 -6.47 16.41
C LEU A 52 -12.82 -6.10 16.74
N LEU A 53 -13.02 -4.88 17.26
CA LEU A 53 -14.33 -4.32 17.54
C LEU A 53 -15.24 -4.39 16.30
N LYS A 54 -16.40 -5.03 16.44
CA LYS A 54 -17.46 -5.09 15.40
C LYS A 54 -18.47 -3.96 15.49
N LYS A 55 -18.40 -3.19 16.57
CA LYS A 55 -19.21 -2.01 16.83
C LYS A 55 -18.34 -1.03 17.63
N TRP A 56 -18.33 0.23 17.26
CA TRP A 56 -17.61 1.24 18.03
C TRP A 56 -18.50 1.86 19.11
N PRO A 57 -17.91 2.28 20.24
CA PRO A 57 -18.63 3.08 21.23
C PRO A 57 -18.96 4.47 20.67
N ALA A 58 -19.83 5.21 21.36
CA ALA A 58 -20.10 6.60 21.03
C ALA A 58 -18.80 7.43 21.11
N GLY A 59 -18.47 8.16 20.05
CA GLY A 59 -17.21 8.91 19.93
C GLY A 59 -16.04 8.13 19.31
N GLY A 60 -16.23 6.85 18.97
CA GLY A 60 -15.23 6.03 18.30
C GLY A 60 -14.29 5.27 19.23
N PRO A 61 -13.39 4.45 18.66
CA PRO A 61 -12.38 3.73 19.40
C PRO A 61 -11.45 4.66 20.20
N LYS A 62 -10.81 4.12 21.24
CA LYS A 62 -9.90 4.90 22.10
C LYS A 62 -8.67 5.36 21.29
N LEU A 63 -8.43 6.67 21.24
CA LEU A 63 -7.16 7.21 20.74
C LEU A 63 -6.04 6.83 21.72
N LEU A 64 -5.03 6.10 21.25
CA LEU A 64 -3.88 5.65 22.03
C LEU A 64 -2.80 6.73 22.08
N PHE A 65 -2.36 7.18 20.90
CA PHE A 65 -1.34 8.20 20.75
C PHE A 65 -1.43 8.86 19.37
N THR A 66 -0.72 9.96 19.21
CA THR A 66 -0.63 10.71 17.96
C THR A 66 0.83 10.94 17.63
N ILE A 67 1.27 10.53 16.44
CA ILE A 67 2.55 10.91 15.87
C ILE A 67 2.36 12.30 15.22
N SER A 68 3.31 13.22 15.42
CA SER A 68 3.26 14.60 14.87
C SER A 68 4.62 14.99 14.29
N GLY A 69 4.69 16.10 13.56
CA GLY A 69 5.92 16.60 12.95
C GLY A 69 6.29 15.91 11.64
N LEU A 70 5.32 15.30 10.96
CA LEU A 70 5.50 14.67 9.65
C LEU A 70 5.47 15.70 8.51
N GLY A 71 4.91 16.88 8.76
CA GLY A 71 4.60 17.88 7.75
C GLY A 71 3.61 17.40 6.70
N ASP A 72 3.62 18.05 5.54
CA ASP A 72 2.59 17.84 4.51
C ASP A 72 2.71 16.45 3.88
N GLY A 73 1.57 15.87 3.48
CA GLY A 73 1.55 14.65 2.67
C GLY A 73 0.44 13.68 3.03
N TYR A 74 0.45 12.58 2.29
CA TYR A 74 -0.65 11.61 2.21
C TYR A 74 -0.15 10.16 2.24
N SER A 75 1.14 9.91 2.44
CA SER A 75 1.68 8.56 2.63
C SER A 75 1.01 7.89 3.82
N SER A 76 0.52 6.67 3.65
CA SER A 76 0.07 5.86 4.78
C SER A 76 1.25 5.45 5.68
N VAL A 77 1.03 4.44 6.52
CA VAL A 77 2.10 3.81 7.30
C VAL A 77 2.41 2.42 6.78
N SER A 78 3.66 2.01 6.92
CA SER A 78 4.10 0.63 6.77
C SER A 78 4.93 0.21 7.97
N PHE A 79 5.24 -1.08 8.07
CA PHE A 79 5.86 -1.63 9.26
C PHE A 79 6.96 -2.64 8.93
N GLY A 80 7.94 -2.74 9.82
CA GLY A 80 9.02 -3.71 9.75
C GLY A 80 9.97 -3.55 10.93
N GLU A 81 10.54 -4.67 11.41
CA GLU A 81 11.49 -4.65 12.55
C GLU A 81 10.97 -3.91 13.81
N GLY A 82 9.66 -3.97 14.08
CA GLY A 82 9.06 -3.28 15.23
C GLY A 82 9.04 -1.76 15.09
N MET A 83 9.10 -1.24 13.87
CA MET A 83 9.00 0.18 13.57
C MET A 83 7.80 0.48 12.66
N ILE A 84 7.38 1.73 12.73
CA ILE A 84 6.38 2.36 11.87
C ILE A 84 7.14 3.29 10.91
N PHE A 85 6.91 3.16 9.61
CA PHE A 85 7.50 4.00 8.59
C PHE A 85 6.43 4.83 7.87
N THR A 86 6.76 6.07 7.54
CA THR A 86 5.93 6.96 6.72
C THR A 86 6.80 8.02 6.04
N ALA A 87 6.24 8.81 5.12
CA ALA A 87 6.98 9.87 4.42
C ALA A 87 6.23 11.20 4.46
N GLY A 88 6.92 12.32 4.63
CA GLY A 88 6.28 13.64 4.73
C GLY A 88 7.16 14.75 4.18
N LYS A 89 6.60 15.94 4.01
CA LYS A 89 7.31 17.10 3.47
C LYS A 89 7.48 18.14 4.57
N SER A 90 8.70 18.63 4.73
CA SER A 90 8.99 19.79 5.56
C SER A 90 9.75 20.82 4.74
N LYS A 91 9.16 22.01 4.57
CA LYS A 91 9.67 23.05 3.68
C LYS A 91 9.87 22.49 2.26
N ASP A 92 11.07 22.60 1.70
CA ASP A 92 11.37 22.19 0.31
C ASP A 92 11.95 20.77 0.21
N LEU A 93 11.84 19.97 1.27
CA LEU A 93 12.41 18.62 1.33
C LEU A 93 11.32 17.59 1.66
N SER A 94 11.36 16.47 0.93
CA SER A 94 10.66 15.26 1.33
C SER A 94 11.52 14.49 2.35
N TYR A 95 10.90 13.81 3.29
CA TYR A 95 11.52 13.03 4.34
C TYR A 95 10.86 11.66 4.45
N VAL A 96 11.65 10.69 4.89
CA VAL A 96 11.17 9.42 5.43
C VAL A 96 11.37 9.43 6.93
N PHE A 97 10.40 8.90 7.66
CA PHE A 97 10.38 8.87 9.11
C PHE A 97 10.23 7.44 9.61
N ALA A 98 10.90 7.14 10.71
CA ALA A 98 10.70 5.92 11.48
C ALA A 98 10.35 6.24 12.93
N PHE A 99 9.38 5.51 13.45
CA PHE A 99 8.94 5.54 14.82
C PHE A 99 8.95 4.13 15.40
N ASP A 100 9.06 4.01 16.73
CA ASP A 100 8.75 2.74 17.38
C ASP A 100 7.23 2.47 17.35
N LEU A 101 6.81 1.28 17.79
CA LEU A 101 5.38 0.92 17.83
C LEU A 101 4.55 1.77 18.82
N ASN A 102 5.16 2.61 19.65
CA ASN A 102 4.48 3.55 20.53
C ASN A 102 4.46 4.97 19.96
N GLY A 103 4.93 5.16 18.72
CA GLY A 103 4.96 6.44 18.03
C GLY A 103 6.11 7.36 18.46
N LYS A 104 7.12 6.85 19.19
CA LYS A 104 8.30 7.63 19.54
C LYS A 104 9.23 7.73 18.32
N PRO A 105 9.73 8.92 17.96
CA PRO A 105 10.65 9.07 16.84
C PRO A 105 11.93 8.27 17.07
N VAL A 106 12.35 7.53 16.06
CA VAL A 106 13.61 6.79 16.02
C VAL A 106 14.61 7.54 15.14
N TRP A 107 14.24 7.81 13.89
CA TRP A 107 15.05 8.60 12.95
C TRP A 107 14.16 9.26 11.90
N SER A 108 14.71 10.29 11.25
CA SER A 108 14.19 10.85 10.01
C SER A 108 15.33 11.07 9.03
N SER A 109 15.06 10.96 7.73
CA SER A 109 16.08 11.11 6.69
C SER A 109 15.50 11.79 5.46
N PRO A 110 16.23 12.73 4.84
CA PRO A 110 15.76 13.43 3.66
C PRO A 110 15.70 12.47 2.46
N ASN A 111 14.68 12.63 1.62
CA ASN A 111 14.52 11.93 0.34
C ASN A 111 14.44 12.94 -0.83
N GLY A 112 15.36 13.89 -0.82
CA GLY A 112 15.50 14.90 -1.87
C GLY A 112 14.51 16.06 -1.76
N LYS A 113 14.54 16.91 -2.80
CA LYS A 113 13.65 18.07 -2.91
C LYS A 113 12.20 17.60 -3.04
N SER A 114 11.29 18.29 -2.37
CA SER A 114 9.87 18.07 -2.57
C SER A 114 9.45 18.48 -3.97
N TRP A 115 8.43 17.82 -4.50
CA TRP A 115 7.79 18.24 -5.73
C TRP A 115 7.08 19.60 -5.56
N SER A 116 7.05 20.37 -6.64
CA SER A 116 6.35 21.64 -6.71
C SER A 116 5.85 21.87 -8.14
N THR A 117 4.77 22.64 -8.27
CA THR A 117 4.21 23.03 -9.57
C THR A 117 3.78 24.49 -9.53
N THR A 118 3.77 25.14 -10.70
CA THR A 118 3.18 26.47 -10.90
C THR A 118 1.68 26.40 -11.21
N ALA A 119 1.13 25.22 -11.44
CA ALA A 119 -0.29 25.02 -11.69
C ALA A 119 -1.11 25.29 -10.41
N SER A 120 -1.94 26.33 -10.42
CA SER A 120 -2.69 26.78 -9.25
C SER A 120 -3.63 25.71 -8.69
N TRP A 121 -4.24 24.89 -9.55
CA TRP A 121 -5.13 23.80 -9.16
C TRP A 121 -4.43 22.61 -8.48
N ALA A 122 -3.12 22.48 -8.64
CA ALA A 122 -2.33 21.37 -8.09
C ALA A 122 -1.38 21.81 -6.96
N SER A 123 -1.02 23.10 -6.91
CA SER A 123 -0.03 23.67 -5.99
C SER A 123 -0.35 23.53 -4.49
N SER A 124 -1.62 23.32 -4.12
CA SER A 124 -2.05 23.11 -2.72
C SER A 124 -1.99 21.65 -2.28
N TYR A 125 -1.79 20.70 -3.20
CA TYR A 125 -1.74 19.27 -2.93
C TYR A 125 -0.28 18.80 -2.95
N THR A 126 0.48 19.16 -1.92
CA THR A 126 1.89 18.80 -1.81
C THR A 126 2.14 17.78 -0.69
N GLY A 127 3.26 17.08 -0.77
CA GLY A 127 3.71 16.13 0.23
C GLY A 127 3.66 14.67 -0.28
N PRO A 128 4.56 13.79 0.19
CA PRO A 128 4.67 12.41 -0.27
C PRO A 128 3.36 11.66 -0.19
N ARG A 129 3.03 10.94 -1.27
CA ARG A 129 1.88 10.03 -1.38
C ARG A 129 2.31 8.57 -1.30
N SER A 130 3.49 8.27 -1.84
CA SER A 130 4.13 6.97 -1.76
C SER A 130 4.39 6.56 -0.31
N THR A 131 3.92 5.37 0.07
CA THR A 131 4.23 4.78 1.37
C THR A 131 5.55 4.02 1.28
N PRO A 132 6.50 4.22 2.21
CA PRO A 132 7.75 3.46 2.22
C PRO A 132 7.49 1.94 2.24
N THR A 133 8.25 1.19 1.45
CA THR A 133 8.18 -0.28 1.43
C THR A 133 9.34 -0.84 2.24
N TYR A 134 9.03 -1.60 3.29
CA TYR A 134 10.02 -2.33 4.08
C TYR A 134 10.28 -3.72 3.46
N ASP A 135 11.53 -4.10 3.31
CA ASP A 135 11.92 -5.47 2.96
C ASP A 135 13.29 -5.82 3.56
N ASN A 136 13.29 -6.77 4.50
CA ASN A 136 14.49 -7.40 5.08
C ASN A 136 15.58 -6.40 5.52
N GLY A 137 15.26 -5.53 6.48
CA GLY A 137 16.20 -4.54 7.03
C GLY A 137 16.47 -3.33 6.13
N ARG A 138 15.85 -3.26 4.95
CA ARG A 138 15.95 -2.10 4.05
C ARG A 138 14.59 -1.44 3.87
N LEU A 139 14.60 -0.12 3.71
CA LEU A 139 13.41 0.68 3.46
C LEU A 139 13.54 1.41 2.11
N TYR A 140 12.54 1.26 1.26
CA TYR A 140 12.49 1.77 -0.10
C TYR A 140 11.47 2.88 -0.18
N CYS A 141 11.87 4.07 -0.61
CA CYS A 141 10.98 5.21 -0.70
C CYS A 141 11.17 5.97 -2.01
N LEU A 142 10.08 6.12 -2.74
CA LEU A 142 9.98 7.01 -3.88
C LEU A 142 9.45 8.37 -3.40
N SER A 143 10.22 9.44 -3.63
CA SER A 143 9.76 10.79 -3.34
C SER A 143 8.85 11.32 -4.43
N GLU A 144 8.09 12.38 -4.13
CA GLU A 144 7.20 13.03 -5.10
C GLU A 144 7.95 13.57 -6.33
N ALA A 145 9.24 13.90 -6.17
CA ALA A 145 10.08 14.37 -7.26
C ALA A 145 10.72 13.23 -8.08
N GLY A 146 10.39 11.97 -7.79
CA GLY A 146 10.90 10.81 -8.51
C GLY A 146 12.26 10.32 -8.02
N ARG A 147 12.70 10.72 -6.83
CA ARG A 147 13.90 10.18 -6.20
C ARG A 147 13.57 8.86 -5.52
N LEU A 148 14.06 7.76 -6.06
CA LEU A 148 14.01 6.44 -5.42
C LEU A 148 15.23 6.32 -4.50
N ALA A 149 15.02 6.15 -3.20
CA ALA A 149 16.09 5.97 -2.24
C ALA A 149 15.87 4.72 -1.39
N VAL A 150 16.99 4.12 -1.00
CA VAL A 150 17.04 2.93 -0.15
C VAL A 150 17.82 3.27 1.10
N TYR A 151 17.23 2.96 2.24
CA TYR A 151 17.79 3.24 3.56
C TYR A 151 17.96 1.94 4.33
N ASP A 152 18.95 1.89 5.20
CA ASP A 152 18.98 0.93 6.30
C ASP A 152 17.78 1.24 7.22
N ALA A 153 16.87 0.27 7.39
CA ALA A 153 15.58 0.50 8.04
C ALA A 153 15.75 0.87 9.52
N LYS A 154 16.80 0.38 10.18
CA LYS A 154 17.05 0.61 11.60
C LYS A 154 17.67 1.96 11.88
N THR A 155 18.56 2.43 11.02
CA THR A 155 19.36 3.64 11.26
C THR A 155 18.93 4.85 10.42
N GLY A 156 18.16 4.63 9.35
CA GLY A 156 17.83 5.68 8.38
C GLY A 156 19.00 6.06 7.47
N LYS A 157 20.15 5.39 7.58
CA LYS A 157 21.30 5.71 6.72
C LYS A 157 20.99 5.33 5.27
N GLU A 158 21.15 6.29 4.37
CA GLU A 158 21.03 6.03 2.92
C GLU A 158 22.08 5.01 2.47
N ILE A 159 21.61 3.97 1.76
CA ILE A 159 22.43 2.94 1.13
C ILE A 159 22.74 3.36 -0.31
N TRP A 160 21.71 3.69 -1.08
CA TRP A 160 21.83 4.26 -2.43
C TRP A 160 20.55 5.01 -2.82
N ALA A 161 20.65 5.86 -3.85
CA ALA A 161 19.50 6.54 -4.44
C ALA A 161 19.64 6.75 -5.95
N LYS A 162 18.50 6.94 -6.62
CA LYS A 162 18.36 7.20 -8.07
C LYS A 162 17.36 8.31 -8.34
N ASP A 163 17.68 9.15 -9.31
CA ASP A 163 16.79 10.16 -9.87
C ASP A 163 16.12 9.56 -11.10
N LEU A 164 14.92 8.99 -10.92
CA LEU A 164 14.23 8.28 -11.99
C LEU A 164 13.88 9.19 -13.17
N PRO A 165 13.38 10.43 -12.98
CA PRO A 165 13.11 11.32 -14.10
C PRO A 165 14.32 11.59 -14.97
N LYS A 166 15.48 11.86 -14.34
CA LYS A 166 16.73 12.11 -15.06
C LYS A 166 17.25 10.85 -15.77
N GLU A 167 17.18 9.69 -15.12
CA GLU A 167 17.72 8.44 -15.66
C GLU A 167 16.90 7.92 -16.85
N PHE A 168 15.58 8.11 -16.83
CA PHE A 168 14.67 7.53 -17.82
C PHE A 168 14.04 8.54 -18.80
N ASP A 169 14.50 9.80 -18.79
CA ASP A 169 13.93 10.91 -19.57
C ASP A 169 12.42 11.04 -19.33
N ALA A 170 12.01 11.05 -18.05
CA ALA A 170 10.61 11.20 -17.69
C ALA A 170 10.18 12.67 -17.68
N PRO A 171 8.95 12.96 -18.16
CA PRO A 171 8.39 14.29 -18.02
C PRO A 171 8.10 14.60 -16.55
N GLN A 172 8.01 15.88 -16.22
CA GLN A 172 7.49 16.30 -14.92
C GLN A 172 6.03 15.85 -14.78
N THR A 173 5.72 15.21 -13.65
CA THR A 173 4.36 14.77 -13.31
C THR A 173 3.51 15.93 -12.79
N GLU A 174 2.21 15.89 -13.05
CA GLU A 174 1.26 16.94 -12.67
C GLU A 174 0.99 16.99 -11.16
N TYR A 175 1.12 15.85 -10.46
CA TYR A 175 0.87 15.75 -9.01
C TYR A 175 2.02 15.09 -8.23
N GLY A 176 3.22 15.05 -8.80
CA GLY A 176 4.35 14.30 -8.23
C GLY A 176 4.16 12.78 -8.35
N TYR A 177 5.21 12.00 -8.10
CA TYR A 177 5.08 10.55 -8.03
C TYR A 177 4.25 10.12 -6.80
N ALA A 178 3.39 9.12 -7.00
CA ALA A 178 2.52 8.58 -5.95
C ALA A 178 2.64 7.06 -5.76
N GLU A 179 3.31 6.36 -6.68
CA GLU A 179 3.55 4.92 -6.60
C GLU A 179 4.29 4.54 -5.32
N SER A 180 3.81 3.51 -4.62
CA SER A 180 4.56 2.85 -3.56
C SER A 180 5.29 1.64 -4.13
N VAL A 181 6.62 1.70 -4.13
CA VAL A 181 7.55 0.73 -4.75
C VAL A 181 7.16 -0.72 -4.49
N TYR A 182 7.15 -1.55 -5.52
CA TYR A 182 6.98 -3.00 -5.39
C TYR A 182 8.33 -3.72 -5.39
N ILE A 183 8.45 -4.73 -4.55
CA ILE A 183 9.68 -5.51 -4.35
C ILE A 183 9.32 -6.98 -4.42
N GLU A 184 10.11 -7.74 -5.18
CA GLU A 184 10.03 -9.19 -5.22
C GLU A 184 11.42 -9.79 -5.41
N GLY A 185 11.85 -10.61 -4.44
CA GLY A 185 13.20 -11.17 -4.43
C GLY A 185 14.26 -10.06 -4.47
N ASN A 186 15.16 -10.11 -5.46
CA ASN A 186 16.23 -9.12 -5.63
C ASN A 186 15.85 -7.98 -6.62
N ARG A 187 14.56 -7.75 -6.84
CA ARG A 187 14.07 -6.82 -7.86
C ARG A 187 13.19 -5.73 -7.26
N ILE A 188 13.36 -4.53 -7.77
CA ILE A 188 12.53 -3.36 -7.50
C ILE A 188 11.77 -3.02 -8.78
N TYR A 189 10.48 -2.77 -8.65
CA TYR A 189 9.62 -2.35 -9.74
C TYR A 189 9.13 -0.94 -9.44
N VAL A 190 9.41 -0.04 -10.38
CA VAL A 190 9.02 1.36 -10.32
C VAL A 190 8.66 1.85 -11.71
N ARG A 191 7.86 2.91 -11.77
CA ARG A 191 7.36 3.50 -12.99
C ARG A 191 7.85 4.93 -13.14
N PRO A 192 9.03 5.15 -13.75
CA PRO A 192 9.49 6.48 -14.09
C PRO A 192 8.55 7.20 -15.05
N SER A 193 7.79 6.47 -15.88
CA SER A 193 6.94 7.02 -16.94
C SER A 193 7.72 7.84 -17.99
N GLY A 194 8.98 7.44 -18.26
CA GLY A 194 9.89 8.13 -19.18
C GLY A 194 10.13 7.42 -20.50
N LYS A 195 10.71 8.15 -21.46
CA LYS A 195 10.92 7.66 -22.84
C LYS A 195 11.90 6.48 -22.93
N LYS A 196 12.82 6.36 -21.97
CA LYS A 196 13.78 5.24 -21.87
C LYS A 196 13.27 4.09 -21.00
N GLY A 197 12.10 4.24 -20.37
CA GLY A 197 11.51 3.25 -19.49
C GLY A 197 10.27 3.82 -18.81
N PHE A 198 9.10 3.40 -19.27
CA PHE A 198 7.84 3.75 -18.66
C PHE A 198 7.66 2.96 -17.36
N GLN A 199 7.74 1.63 -17.44
CA GLN A 199 7.82 0.71 -16.31
C GLN A 199 9.21 0.07 -16.34
N VAL A 200 9.88 0.00 -15.19
CA VAL A 200 11.23 -0.57 -15.11
C VAL A 200 11.36 -1.56 -13.97
N CYS A 201 12.35 -2.44 -14.11
CA CYS A 201 12.82 -3.31 -13.05
C CYS A 201 14.29 -3.01 -12.79
N LEU A 202 14.63 -2.77 -11.53
CA LEU A 202 15.98 -2.47 -11.06
C LEU A 202 16.44 -3.57 -10.10
N ASN A 203 17.76 -3.78 -10.04
CA ASN A 203 18.38 -4.62 -9.03
C ASN A 203 18.27 -3.95 -7.66
N LYS A 204 17.86 -4.70 -6.64
CA LYS A 204 17.59 -4.19 -5.30
C LYS A 204 18.86 -3.77 -4.52
N ASP A 205 20.02 -4.32 -4.88
CA ASP A 205 21.29 -4.07 -4.18
C ASP A 205 22.00 -2.81 -4.65
N ASP A 206 21.97 -2.51 -5.96
CA ASP A 206 22.72 -1.40 -6.55
C ASP A 206 21.88 -0.49 -7.47
N GLY A 207 20.60 -0.79 -7.63
CA GLY A 207 19.68 -0.03 -8.47
C GLY A 207 19.92 -0.20 -9.97
N LYS A 208 20.85 -1.05 -10.42
CA LYS A 208 21.12 -1.21 -11.86
C LYS A 208 19.88 -1.70 -12.60
N LEU A 209 19.68 -1.18 -13.80
CA LEU A 209 18.60 -1.58 -14.68
C LEU A 209 18.68 -3.08 -15.02
N ILE A 210 17.57 -3.79 -14.84
CA ILE A 210 17.39 -5.18 -15.29
C ILE A 210 16.62 -5.19 -16.61
N TRP A 211 15.46 -4.50 -16.66
CA TRP A 211 14.69 -4.30 -17.88
C TRP A 211 13.92 -2.98 -17.82
N ALA A 212 13.61 -2.43 -18.99
CA ALA A 212 12.74 -1.27 -19.16
C ALA A 212 11.71 -1.54 -20.26
N ASN A 213 10.43 -1.31 -19.97
CA ASN A 213 9.36 -1.31 -20.96
C ASN A 213 9.12 0.11 -21.48
N THR A 214 9.04 0.28 -22.79
CA THR A 214 8.79 1.58 -23.46
C THR A 214 7.53 1.58 -24.33
N ASP A 215 6.72 0.52 -24.25
CA ASP A 215 5.56 0.31 -25.14
C ASP A 215 4.25 0.89 -24.55
N ILE A 216 4.27 1.30 -23.29
CA ILE A 216 3.09 1.83 -22.59
C ILE A 216 2.84 3.28 -23.03
N PRO A 217 1.66 3.62 -23.57
CA PRO A 217 1.34 4.96 -24.03
C PRO A 217 0.96 5.89 -22.87
N GLY A 218 1.03 7.20 -23.13
CA GLY A 218 0.59 8.23 -22.19
C GLY A 218 1.67 8.64 -21.18
N VAL A 219 1.24 9.29 -20.11
CA VAL A 219 2.07 9.75 -18.99
C VAL A 219 1.65 9.04 -17.69
N GLU A 220 2.30 9.36 -16.58
CA GLU A 220 2.06 8.74 -15.26
C GLU A 220 0.58 8.56 -14.90
N GLY A 221 0.24 7.38 -14.39
CA GLY A 221 -1.10 7.01 -13.92
C GLY A 221 -1.26 7.01 -12.40
N TYR A 222 -0.21 7.21 -11.60
CA TYR A 222 -0.24 7.37 -10.14
C TYR A 222 -0.72 6.13 -9.34
N THR A 223 -0.78 4.95 -9.96
CA THR A 223 -1.09 3.67 -9.28
C THR A 223 0.15 3.02 -8.69
N SER A 224 -0.03 2.23 -7.64
CA SER A 224 0.96 1.25 -7.18
C SER A 224 0.76 -0.09 -7.90
N ALA A 225 1.84 -0.86 -8.04
CA ALA A 225 1.77 -2.14 -8.74
C ALA A 225 0.99 -3.19 -7.92
N VAL A 226 0.09 -3.91 -8.61
CA VAL A 226 -0.53 -5.14 -8.12
C VAL A 226 0.05 -6.30 -8.92
N VAL A 227 0.34 -7.40 -8.24
CA VAL A 227 0.93 -8.59 -8.85
C VAL A 227 0.03 -9.79 -8.69
N PHE A 228 -0.13 -10.56 -9.75
CA PHE A 228 -0.93 -11.78 -9.73
C PHE A 228 -0.42 -12.80 -10.75
N ASP A 229 -0.65 -14.08 -10.45
CA ASP A 229 -0.33 -15.18 -11.36
C ASP A 229 -1.58 -15.54 -12.19
N PHE A 230 -1.44 -15.56 -13.51
CA PHE A 230 -2.51 -16.00 -14.41
C PHE A 230 -1.96 -16.54 -15.72
N GLY A 231 -2.57 -17.61 -16.24
CA GLY A 231 -2.19 -18.17 -17.53
C GLY A 231 -0.71 -18.59 -17.67
N GLY A 232 -0.02 -18.86 -16.55
CA GLY A 232 1.41 -19.21 -16.55
C GLY A 232 2.38 -18.03 -16.57
N PHE A 233 1.87 -16.80 -16.36
CA PHE A 233 2.67 -15.59 -16.24
C PHE A 233 2.43 -14.95 -14.88
N ARG A 234 3.46 -14.26 -14.37
CA ARG A 234 3.35 -13.40 -13.20
C ARG A 234 3.27 -11.96 -13.70
N HIS A 235 2.08 -11.39 -13.57
CA HIS A 235 1.75 -10.07 -14.09
C HIS A 235 2.12 -9.01 -13.07
N LEU A 236 2.77 -7.94 -13.52
CA LEU A 236 2.90 -6.68 -12.78
C LEU A 236 2.01 -5.63 -13.47
N THR A 237 1.06 -5.06 -12.75
CA THR A 237 0.13 -4.09 -13.33
C THR A 237 0.53 -2.65 -13.07
N GLY A 238 0.00 -1.76 -13.91
CA GLY A 238 0.06 -0.33 -13.69
C GLY A 238 -0.97 0.39 -14.53
N ALA A 239 -0.94 1.72 -14.41
CA ALA A 239 -1.74 2.61 -15.22
C ALA A 239 -0.88 3.72 -15.82
N SER A 240 -1.36 4.24 -16.94
CA SER A 240 -0.98 5.54 -17.49
C SER A 240 -2.23 6.41 -17.59
N ALA A 241 -2.07 7.67 -18.00
CA ALA A 241 -3.19 8.54 -18.37
C ALA A 241 -4.12 7.93 -19.45
N ASP A 242 -3.60 6.98 -20.23
CA ASP A 242 -4.26 6.43 -21.41
C ASP A 242 -4.85 5.04 -21.21
N CYS A 243 -4.30 4.23 -20.30
CA CYS A 243 -4.62 2.81 -20.22
C CYS A 243 -4.30 2.21 -18.85
N TYR A 244 -4.87 1.03 -18.61
CA TYR A 244 -4.34 0.05 -17.65
C TYR A 244 -3.63 -1.05 -18.40
N TYR A 245 -2.58 -1.61 -17.80
CA TYR A 245 -1.75 -2.63 -18.44
C TYR A 245 -1.24 -3.67 -17.44
N GLY A 246 -0.77 -4.79 -17.99
CA GLY A 246 0.03 -5.77 -17.28
C GLY A 246 1.27 -6.13 -18.10
N VAL A 247 2.43 -6.19 -17.44
CA VAL A 247 3.68 -6.69 -18.01
C VAL A 247 4.09 -7.99 -17.35
N ASP A 248 4.90 -8.81 -18.03
CA ASP A 248 5.57 -9.95 -17.41
C ASP A 248 6.63 -9.42 -16.45
N ILE A 249 6.52 -9.79 -15.18
CA ILE A 249 7.40 -9.30 -14.12
C ILE A 249 8.87 -9.70 -14.34
N ALA A 250 9.11 -10.81 -15.06
CA ALA A 250 10.46 -11.32 -15.30
C ALA A 250 11.18 -10.53 -16.40
N THR A 251 10.47 -10.20 -17.48
CA THR A 251 11.06 -9.67 -18.72
C THR A 251 10.68 -8.22 -19.03
N GLY A 252 9.62 -7.69 -18.42
CA GLY A 252 9.06 -6.39 -18.73
C GLY A 252 8.22 -6.37 -20.01
N LYS A 253 8.02 -7.50 -20.69
CA LYS A 253 7.23 -7.56 -21.90
C LYS A 253 5.76 -7.22 -21.61
N LEU A 254 5.16 -6.35 -22.42
CA LEU A 254 3.74 -6.06 -22.34
C LEU A 254 2.92 -7.34 -22.61
N LEU A 255 2.09 -7.73 -21.65
CA LEU A 255 1.23 -8.91 -21.73
C LEU A 255 -0.17 -8.53 -22.20
N TRP A 256 -0.71 -7.43 -21.69
CA TRP A 256 -2.01 -6.90 -22.07
C TRP A 256 -2.09 -5.41 -21.77
N LYS A 257 -3.02 -4.73 -22.44
CA LYS A 257 -3.38 -3.33 -22.22
C LYS A 257 -4.85 -3.15 -22.54
N VAL A 258 -5.55 -2.33 -21.77
CA VAL A 258 -6.88 -1.83 -22.09
C VAL A 258 -6.91 -0.30 -22.03
N ASP A 259 -7.43 0.33 -23.09
CA ASP A 259 -7.55 1.78 -23.13
C ASP A 259 -8.60 2.26 -22.12
N PHE A 260 -8.24 3.27 -21.33
CA PHE A 260 -9.08 3.76 -20.24
C PHE A 260 -8.81 5.24 -19.99
N LYS A 261 -9.21 6.09 -20.95
CA LYS A 261 -9.02 7.54 -20.89
C LYS A 261 -10.16 8.21 -20.12
N ASN A 262 -9.82 9.18 -19.28
CA ASN A 262 -10.77 10.07 -18.63
C ASN A 262 -10.46 11.54 -18.94
N LYS A 263 -11.34 12.46 -18.53
CA LYS A 263 -11.26 13.88 -18.91
C LYS A 263 -10.03 14.62 -18.37
N GLN A 264 -9.39 14.11 -17.32
CA GLN A 264 -8.20 14.71 -16.71
C GLN A 264 -6.91 13.95 -17.03
N GLY A 265 -6.98 12.78 -17.67
CA GLY A 265 -5.81 11.94 -17.92
C GLY A 265 -5.19 11.35 -16.65
N LEU A 266 -6.02 11.03 -15.66
CA LEU A 266 -5.59 10.61 -14.32
C LEU A 266 -6.23 9.26 -13.91
N ASN A 267 -5.49 8.15 -14.01
CA ASN A 267 -6.00 6.81 -13.68
C ASN A 267 -5.44 6.30 -12.35
N LEU A 268 -5.97 6.81 -11.25
CA LEU A 268 -5.29 6.85 -9.94
C LEU A 268 -5.57 5.66 -9.02
N THR A 269 -6.34 4.66 -9.46
CA THR A 269 -6.80 3.55 -8.60
C THR A 269 -6.12 2.24 -8.99
N ASP A 270 -5.55 1.55 -8.01
CA ASP A 270 -4.93 0.24 -8.22
C ASP A 270 -5.98 -0.77 -8.72
N VAL A 271 -5.54 -1.71 -9.56
CA VAL A 271 -6.44 -2.73 -10.11
C VAL A 271 -6.88 -3.71 -9.02
N VAL A 272 -8.06 -4.30 -9.19
CA VAL A 272 -8.54 -5.41 -8.36
C VAL A 272 -8.64 -6.66 -9.22
N VAL A 273 -8.03 -7.77 -8.80
CA VAL A 273 -7.89 -8.96 -9.63
C VAL A 273 -8.41 -10.20 -8.94
N GLU A 274 -9.18 -11.01 -9.67
CA GLU A 274 -9.62 -12.33 -9.24
C GLU A 274 -9.80 -13.26 -10.44
N ASN A 275 -9.09 -14.41 -10.43
CA ASN A 275 -9.25 -15.49 -11.42
C ASN A 275 -9.18 -15.01 -12.90
N GLY A 276 -8.22 -14.13 -13.22
CA GLY A 276 -8.04 -13.59 -14.57
C GLY A 276 -9.02 -12.50 -14.97
N HIS A 277 -9.89 -12.07 -14.06
CA HIS A 277 -10.68 -10.86 -14.21
C HIS A 277 -9.94 -9.70 -13.54
N VAL A 278 -9.89 -8.56 -14.23
CA VAL A 278 -9.22 -7.35 -13.78
C VAL A 278 -10.25 -6.24 -13.76
N TYR A 279 -10.57 -5.77 -12.56
CA TYR A 279 -11.43 -4.62 -12.34
C TYR A 279 -10.59 -3.35 -12.29
N ILE A 280 -11.04 -2.33 -13.03
CA ILE A 280 -10.42 -1.03 -13.11
C ILE A 280 -11.47 0.07 -12.97
N THR A 281 -11.05 1.21 -12.44
CA THR A 281 -11.94 2.34 -12.21
C THR A 281 -11.19 3.66 -12.31
N SER A 282 -11.92 4.71 -12.65
CA SER A 282 -11.45 6.08 -12.65
C SER A 282 -12.61 7.04 -12.43
N ASP A 283 -12.34 8.09 -11.66
CA ASP A 283 -13.16 9.28 -11.54
C ASP A 283 -13.16 10.08 -12.88
N TYR A 284 -13.51 11.35 -12.81
CA TYR A 284 -13.63 12.30 -13.90
C TYR A 284 -14.67 11.86 -14.94
N GLY A 285 -15.70 11.16 -14.44
CA GLY A 285 -16.83 10.67 -15.19
C GLY A 285 -16.55 9.43 -16.03
N LYS A 286 -15.43 8.71 -15.79
CA LYS A 286 -15.11 7.49 -16.55
C LYS A 286 -15.85 6.26 -16.06
N GLY A 287 -16.04 6.12 -14.74
CA GLY A 287 -16.73 4.94 -14.19
C GLY A 287 -15.76 3.78 -13.98
N SER A 288 -16.28 2.57 -14.13
CA SER A 288 -15.55 1.34 -13.88
C SER A 288 -15.83 0.26 -14.91
N MET A 289 -14.92 -0.71 -15.00
CA MET A 289 -14.96 -1.78 -15.98
C MET A 289 -14.36 -3.05 -15.37
N LEU A 290 -14.93 -4.20 -15.72
CA LEU A 290 -14.30 -5.49 -15.54
C LEU A 290 -13.86 -6.04 -16.90
N ILE A 291 -12.58 -6.37 -17.02
CA ILE A 291 -12.06 -7.12 -18.17
C ILE A 291 -11.71 -8.55 -17.75
N ARG A 292 -11.78 -9.46 -18.71
CA ARG A 292 -11.29 -10.83 -18.60
C ARG A 292 -10.08 -11.01 -19.50
N LEU A 293 -9.02 -11.60 -18.96
CA LEU A 293 -7.83 -11.94 -19.72
C LEU A 293 -7.99 -13.31 -20.40
N LYS A 294 -7.72 -13.36 -21.70
CA LYS A 294 -7.67 -14.60 -22.49
C LYS A 294 -6.27 -14.79 -23.04
N ARG A 295 -5.61 -15.88 -22.63
CA ARG A 295 -4.24 -16.18 -23.07
C ARG A 295 -4.21 -16.40 -24.59
N SER A 296 -3.32 -15.68 -25.27
CA SER A 296 -3.04 -15.78 -26.71
C SER A 296 -1.53 -15.92 -26.89
N GLY A 297 -1.04 -17.17 -26.91
CA GLY A 297 0.39 -17.48 -26.92
C GLY A 297 1.13 -16.96 -25.66
N ASN A 298 2.02 -15.98 -25.88
CA ASN A 298 2.82 -15.31 -24.85
C ASN A 298 2.33 -13.88 -24.55
N ALA A 299 1.05 -13.62 -24.79
CA ALA A 299 0.35 -12.38 -24.49
C ALA A 299 -1.11 -12.71 -24.10
N PHE A 300 -1.90 -11.69 -23.83
CA PHE A 300 -3.29 -11.83 -23.44
C PHE A 300 -4.17 -10.82 -24.19
N GLU A 301 -5.27 -11.32 -24.72
CA GLU A 301 -6.38 -10.50 -25.20
C GLU A 301 -7.25 -10.08 -24.02
N THR A 302 -7.79 -8.86 -24.08
CA THR A 302 -8.71 -8.32 -23.08
C THR A 302 -10.13 -8.34 -23.61
N GLU A 303 -11.04 -9.00 -22.91
CA GLU A 303 -12.47 -8.98 -23.18
C GLU A 303 -13.18 -8.16 -22.10
N THR A 304 -13.91 -7.11 -22.47
CA THR A 304 -14.78 -6.40 -21.54
C THR A 304 -15.94 -7.30 -21.13
N VAL A 305 -16.06 -7.59 -19.83
CA VAL A 305 -17.18 -8.34 -19.25
C VAL A 305 -18.35 -7.40 -18.99
N TRP A 306 -18.07 -6.25 -18.38
CA TRP A 306 -19.05 -5.18 -18.17
C TRP A 306 -18.37 -3.82 -18.00
N GLU A 307 -19.12 -2.76 -18.27
CA GLU A 307 -18.78 -1.37 -17.96
C GLU A 307 -19.92 -0.71 -17.18
N SER A 308 -19.60 0.24 -16.31
CA SER A 308 -20.57 0.95 -15.50
C SER A 308 -20.13 2.38 -15.24
N ALA A 309 -21.08 3.33 -15.19
CA ALA A 309 -20.80 4.69 -14.72
C ALA A 309 -20.66 4.78 -13.18
N LEU A 310 -20.96 3.69 -12.47
CA LEU A 310 -20.91 3.61 -11.01
C LEU A 310 -19.51 3.27 -10.51
N LEU A 311 -19.27 3.58 -9.23
CA LEU A 311 -18.01 3.34 -8.53
C LEU A 311 -16.83 3.92 -9.35
N ASP A 312 -16.96 5.17 -9.77
CA ASP A 312 -15.92 5.99 -10.43
C ASP A 312 -14.92 6.49 -9.37
N ASN A 313 -14.05 5.59 -8.90
CA ASN A 313 -13.18 5.84 -7.78
C ASN A 313 -12.12 6.90 -8.09
N HIS A 314 -11.89 7.77 -7.11
CA HIS A 314 -10.87 8.81 -7.21
C HIS A 314 -9.52 8.31 -6.68
N HIS A 315 -9.25 8.48 -5.38
CA HIS A 315 -8.02 8.04 -4.71
C HIS A 315 -8.28 6.95 -3.67
N GLY A 316 -9.53 6.57 -3.46
CA GLY A 316 -9.99 5.88 -2.26
C GLY A 316 -9.64 4.40 -2.20
N GLY A 317 -9.37 3.80 -3.35
CA GLY A 317 -9.20 2.35 -3.47
C GLY A 317 -10.52 1.59 -3.50
N VAL A 318 -10.43 0.30 -3.78
CA VAL A 318 -11.56 -0.63 -3.89
C VAL A 318 -11.19 -1.96 -3.24
N ILE A 319 -12.10 -2.51 -2.43
CA ILE A 319 -11.92 -3.82 -1.78
C ILE A 319 -12.79 -4.86 -2.48
N LEU A 320 -12.18 -5.99 -2.85
CA LEU A 320 -12.91 -7.20 -3.22
C LEU A 320 -13.06 -8.12 -2.01
N HIS A 321 -14.30 -8.42 -1.65
CA HIS A 321 -14.63 -9.36 -0.60
C HIS A 321 -15.85 -10.20 -0.98
N ASN A 322 -15.69 -11.53 -0.94
CA ASN A 322 -16.74 -12.50 -1.20
C ASN A 322 -17.55 -12.22 -2.48
N GLY A 323 -16.85 -11.97 -3.59
CA GLY A 323 -17.47 -11.70 -4.90
C GLY A 323 -18.07 -10.29 -5.06
N HIS A 324 -17.81 -9.36 -4.14
CA HIS A 324 -18.36 -8.01 -4.19
C HIS A 324 -17.28 -6.94 -4.05
N LEU A 325 -17.41 -5.88 -4.84
CA LEU A 325 -16.54 -4.72 -4.86
C LEU A 325 -17.11 -3.63 -3.95
N TYR A 326 -16.28 -3.09 -3.07
CA TYR A 326 -16.62 -1.99 -2.16
C TYR A 326 -15.69 -0.81 -2.38
N GLY A 327 -16.25 0.38 -2.60
CA GLY A 327 -15.48 1.59 -2.77
C GLY A 327 -16.38 2.82 -2.93
N SER A 328 -15.77 3.99 -3.07
CA SER A 328 -16.52 5.23 -3.30
C SER A 328 -16.45 5.70 -4.75
N GLY A 329 -17.44 6.51 -5.17
CA GLY A 329 -17.48 7.18 -6.47
C GLY A 329 -17.91 8.66 -6.34
N THR A 330 -17.60 9.46 -7.36
CA THR A 330 -17.85 10.90 -7.40
C THR A 330 -19.13 11.28 -8.15
N ASN A 331 -19.48 10.63 -9.26
CA ASN A 331 -20.65 10.98 -10.08
C ASN A 331 -21.99 10.88 -9.32
N SER A 332 -22.08 9.98 -8.36
CA SER A 332 -23.23 9.88 -7.43
C SER A 332 -22.80 10.00 -5.96
N ARG A 333 -21.67 10.67 -5.71
CA ARG A 333 -21.03 10.98 -4.41
C ARG A 333 -21.43 10.06 -3.26
N GLY A 334 -20.88 8.84 -3.26
CA GLY A 334 -21.25 7.86 -2.25
C GLY A 334 -20.35 6.64 -2.21
N TRP A 335 -20.66 5.75 -1.27
CA TRP A 335 -20.11 4.41 -1.15
C TRP A 335 -20.99 3.43 -1.91
N PHE A 336 -20.36 2.47 -2.58
CA PHE A 336 -21.01 1.48 -3.41
C PHE A 336 -20.61 0.07 -2.99
N CYS A 337 -21.54 -0.86 -3.17
CA CYS A 337 -21.26 -2.27 -3.33
C CYS A 337 -21.74 -2.71 -4.70
N LEU A 338 -20.85 -3.26 -5.52
CA LEU A 338 -21.19 -3.88 -6.79
C LEU A 338 -20.90 -5.39 -6.73
N ASP A 339 -21.72 -6.21 -7.36
CA ASP A 339 -21.37 -7.59 -7.66
C ASP A 339 -20.19 -7.61 -8.65
N PHE A 340 -19.14 -8.36 -8.33
CA PHE A 340 -17.87 -8.33 -9.08
C PHE A 340 -18.05 -8.81 -10.52
N LEU A 341 -18.76 -9.91 -10.75
CA LEU A 341 -18.84 -10.53 -12.08
C LEU A 341 -19.89 -9.89 -12.98
N THR A 342 -20.90 -9.24 -12.41
CA THR A 342 -22.02 -8.67 -13.17
C THR A 342 -22.04 -7.15 -13.21
N GLY A 343 -21.30 -6.47 -12.33
CA GLY A 343 -21.32 -5.01 -12.18
C GLY A 343 -22.62 -4.47 -11.59
N LYS A 344 -23.53 -5.35 -11.15
CA LYS A 344 -24.82 -4.97 -10.58
C LYS A 344 -24.62 -4.22 -9.27
N GLN A 345 -25.25 -3.07 -9.13
CA GLN A 345 -25.30 -2.35 -7.85
C GLN A 345 -26.12 -3.15 -6.84
N MET A 346 -25.48 -3.51 -5.73
CA MET A 346 -26.12 -4.16 -4.60
C MET A 346 -26.68 -3.12 -3.64
N TRP A 347 -25.89 -2.08 -3.34
CA TRP A 347 -26.35 -0.89 -2.64
C TRP A 347 -25.49 0.33 -3.00
N ASN A 348 -26.05 1.50 -2.74
CA ASN A 348 -25.38 2.80 -2.78
C ASN A 348 -25.78 3.59 -1.52
N GLN A 349 -24.80 4.18 -0.86
CA GLN A 349 -24.99 5.15 0.21
C GLN A 349 -24.41 6.50 -0.23
N ILE A 350 -25.28 7.46 -0.55
CA ILE A 350 -24.90 8.83 -0.98
C ILE A 350 -24.43 9.64 0.22
N ARG A 351 -23.25 9.30 0.74
CA ARG A 351 -22.61 9.95 1.88
C ARG A 351 -21.09 9.91 1.74
N GLY A 352 -20.55 10.97 1.17
CA GLY A 352 -19.10 11.17 1.13
C GLY A 352 -18.38 10.32 0.10
N LYS A 353 -17.06 10.42 0.10
CA LYS A 353 -16.13 9.57 -0.66
C LYS A 353 -14.76 9.60 0.00
N GLY A 354 -13.93 8.60 -0.21
CA GLY A 354 -12.56 8.63 0.29
C GLY A 354 -11.97 7.24 0.44
N SER A 355 -11.00 7.11 1.34
CA SER A 355 -10.17 5.92 1.44
C SER A 355 -10.84 4.80 2.24
N ILE A 356 -10.61 3.56 1.81
CA ILE A 356 -11.18 2.36 2.42
C ILE A 356 -10.07 1.44 2.94
N THR A 357 -10.31 0.66 3.97
CA THR A 357 -9.53 -0.55 4.29
C THR A 357 -10.44 -1.61 4.90
N TYR A 358 -9.99 -2.85 4.96
CA TYR A 358 -10.77 -4.00 5.44
C TYR A 358 -10.05 -4.75 6.55
N ALA A 359 -10.82 -5.22 7.53
CA ALA A 359 -10.35 -6.23 8.48
C ALA A 359 -11.53 -7.03 9.05
N GLU A 360 -11.38 -8.36 9.11
CA GLU A 360 -12.28 -9.28 9.84
C GLU A 360 -13.78 -9.01 9.58
N GLY A 361 -14.19 -8.98 8.31
CA GLY A 361 -15.59 -8.79 7.90
C GLY A 361 -16.11 -7.35 7.96
N MET A 362 -15.25 -6.38 8.27
CA MET A 362 -15.60 -4.97 8.41
C MET A 362 -14.85 -4.10 7.41
N LEU A 363 -15.51 -3.04 6.92
CA LEU A 363 -14.91 -1.99 6.12
C LEU A 363 -14.79 -0.72 6.97
N TYR A 364 -13.64 -0.05 6.83
CA TYR A 364 -13.30 1.18 7.52
C TYR A 364 -13.21 2.28 6.45
N LEU A 365 -14.17 3.19 6.49
CA LEU A 365 -14.41 4.19 5.44
C LEU A 365 -14.02 5.57 5.96
N LEU A 366 -12.96 6.16 5.39
CA LEU A 366 -12.51 7.51 5.72
C LEU A 366 -13.03 8.50 4.67
N ASP A 367 -13.93 9.38 5.07
CA ASP A 367 -14.39 10.45 4.20
C ASP A 367 -13.30 11.52 3.99
N GLU A 368 -12.99 11.83 2.74
CA GLU A 368 -11.84 12.64 2.35
C GLU A 368 -11.95 14.11 2.80
N ARG A 369 -13.17 14.61 3.07
CA ARG A 369 -13.42 16.03 3.41
C ARG A 369 -13.68 16.24 4.89
N SER A 370 -14.58 15.45 5.46
CA SER A 370 -15.03 15.62 6.83
C SER A 370 -14.10 14.95 7.85
N GLY A 371 -13.29 13.97 7.42
CA GLY A 371 -12.50 13.14 8.32
C GLY A 371 -13.36 12.16 9.13
N VAL A 372 -14.64 11.99 8.78
CA VAL A 372 -15.49 10.97 9.40
C VAL A 372 -14.97 9.60 9.00
N MET A 373 -14.60 8.83 10.00
CA MET A 373 -14.26 7.42 9.90
C MET A 373 -15.50 6.60 10.26
N SER A 374 -15.98 5.78 9.33
CA SER A 374 -17.15 4.90 9.52
C SER A 374 -16.73 3.44 9.52
N LEU A 375 -17.27 2.64 10.44
CA LEU A 375 -17.17 1.20 10.46
C LEU A 375 -18.47 0.62 9.90
N ILE A 376 -18.39 -0.17 8.84
CA ILE A 376 -19.55 -0.89 8.29
C ILE A 376 -19.26 -2.37 8.15
N LYS A 377 -20.31 -3.20 8.12
CA LYS A 377 -20.15 -4.60 7.72
C LYS A 377 -19.83 -4.70 6.22
N ALA A 378 -18.91 -5.60 5.87
CA ALA A 378 -18.64 -5.96 4.48
C ALA A 378 -19.74 -6.92 3.97
N SER A 379 -20.95 -6.38 3.77
CA SER A 379 -22.13 -7.15 3.32
C SER A 379 -22.70 -6.58 2.03
N PRO A 380 -23.10 -7.42 1.06
CA PRO A 380 -23.78 -6.95 -0.14
C PRO A 380 -25.26 -6.64 0.09
N GLU A 381 -25.85 -6.98 1.24
CA GLU A 381 -27.29 -6.80 1.46
C GLU A 381 -27.67 -5.33 1.64
N LYS A 382 -26.85 -4.56 2.35
CA LYS A 382 -27.05 -3.14 2.63
C LYS A 382 -25.80 -2.49 3.20
N TYR A 383 -25.76 -1.16 3.14
CA TYR A 383 -24.84 -0.36 3.96
C TYR A 383 -25.29 -0.44 5.44
N GLU A 384 -24.57 -1.20 6.26
CA GLU A 384 -24.87 -1.36 7.69
C GLU A 384 -23.81 -0.68 8.56
N LEU A 385 -24.14 0.52 9.06
CA LEU A 385 -23.27 1.31 9.94
C LEU A 385 -23.17 0.71 11.34
N MET A 386 -21.96 0.45 11.78
CA MET A 386 -21.63 -0.16 13.08
C MET A 386 -20.95 0.82 14.03
N GLY A 387 -20.64 2.03 13.57
CA GLY A 387 -20.11 3.11 14.39
C GLY A 387 -19.36 4.10 13.54
N GLU A 388 -19.21 5.32 14.04
CA GLU A 388 -18.45 6.36 13.37
C GLU A 388 -17.87 7.34 14.39
N PHE A 389 -16.82 8.04 13.97
CA PHE A 389 -16.23 9.15 14.70
C PHE A 389 -15.48 10.07 13.73
N THR A 390 -15.21 11.29 14.16
CA THR A 390 -14.42 12.24 13.38
C THR A 390 -12.96 12.16 13.79
N VAL A 391 -12.08 11.84 12.83
CA VAL A 391 -10.63 11.88 13.02
C VAL A 391 -10.22 13.35 13.19
N PRO A 392 -9.37 13.68 14.19
CA PRO A 392 -8.92 15.06 14.37
C PRO A 392 -8.13 15.58 13.17
N LYS A 393 -8.08 16.91 13.04
CA LYS A 393 -7.26 17.55 12.00
C LYS A 393 -5.77 17.48 12.35
N GLY A 394 -4.95 17.06 11.39
CA GLY A 394 -3.49 17.25 11.38
C GLY A 394 -3.02 18.31 10.37
N GLY A 395 -3.95 18.91 9.61
CA GLY A 395 -3.71 19.98 8.65
C GLY A 395 -5.04 20.48 8.06
N GLU A 396 -4.95 21.30 7.00
CA GLU A 396 -6.11 21.88 6.32
C GLU A 396 -6.45 21.21 4.97
N SER A 397 -5.73 20.16 4.59
CA SER A 397 -5.95 19.45 3.33
C SER A 397 -6.95 18.29 3.48
N MET A 398 -7.04 17.44 2.45
CA MET A 398 -7.94 16.30 2.40
C MET A 398 -7.38 15.08 3.16
N TYR A 399 -8.28 14.24 3.67
CA TYR A 399 -8.00 12.95 4.28
C TYR A 399 -7.80 11.86 3.20
N TRP A 400 -6.74 11.98 2.39
CA TRP A 400 -6.47 11.03 1.30
C TRP A 400 -5.61 9.83 1.67
N ALA A 401 -4.91 9.88 2.81
CA ALA A 401 -4.09 8.76 3.23
C ALA A 401 -4.96 7.53 3.53
N HIS A 402 -4.57 6.37 3.01
CA HIS A 402 -5.30 5.13 3.25
C HIS A 402 -5.13 4.70 4.70
N PRO A 403 -6.23 4.42 5.44
CA PRO A 403 -6.13 3.90 6.80
C PRO A 403 -5.45 2.54 6.80
N VAL A 404 -4.73 2.23 7.86
CA VAL A 404 -4.02 0.95 8.00
C VAL A 404 -4.43 0.27 9.30
N ILE A 405 -4.61 -1.05 9.25
CA ILE A 405 -4.94 -1.86 10.42
C ILE A 405 -3.81 -2.87 10.68
N SER A 406 -3.17 -2.75 11.84
CA SER A 406 -2.12 -3.70 12.26
C SER A 406 -1.96 -3.72 13.78
N GLY A 407 -1.73 -4.90 14.36
CA GLY A 407 -1.59 -5.08 15.81
C GLY A 407 -2.81 -4.60 16.58
N LYS A 408 -4.02 -4.94 16.11
CA LYS A 408 -5.31 -4.44 16.63
C LYS A 408 -5.43 -2.92 16.76
N ARG A 409 -4.68 -2.17 15.94
CA ARG A 409 -4.72 -0.70 15.93
C ARG A 409 -5.11 -0.19 14.55
N LEU A 410 -5.86 0.91 14.55
CA LEU A 410 -6.20 1.68 13.35
C LEU A 410 -5.29 2.91 13.28
N TYR A 411 -4.53 3.03 12.20
CA TYR A 411 -3.64 4.14 11.91
C TYR A 411 -4.27 5.02 10.84
N VAL A 412 -4.53 6.29 11.16
CA VAL A 412 -5.11 7.24 10.22
C VAL A 412 -4.20 8.45 10.11
N ARG A 413 -3.61 8.66 8.94
CA ARG A 413 -2.84 9.86 8.68
C ARG A 413 -3.73 10.99 8.20
N HIS A 414 -3.47 12.18 8.71
CA HIS A 414 -3.88 13.42 8.10
C HIS A 414 -2.75 14.44 8.20
N TRP A 415 -2.10 14.73 7.06
CA TRP A 415 -1.06 15.75 6.97
C TRP A 415 0.09 15.51 7.98
N ASP A 416 0.33 16.44 8.91
CA ASP A 416 1.42 16.42 9.89
C ASP A 416 1.30 15.29 10.91
N LYS A 417 0.14 14.63 10.98
CA LYS A 417 -0.18 13.70 12.07
C LYS A 417 -0.63 12.33 11.61
N VAL A 418 -0.28 11.31 12.40
CA VAL A 418 -0.90 9.98 12.37
C VAL A 418 -1.58 9.74 13.71
N PHE A 419 -2.89 9.52 13.67
CA PHE A 419 -3.71 9.17 14.83
C PHE A 419 -3.82 7.65 14.94
N VAL A 420 -3.55 7.10 16.13
CA VAL A 420 -3.53 5.66 16.35
C VAL A 420 -4.59 5.28 17.38
N TYR A 421 -5.54 4.46 16.97
CA TYR A 421 -6.68 4.05 17.79
C TYR A 421 -6.61 2.58 18.15
N ASP A 422 -7.07 2.23 19.35
CA ASP A 422 -7.28 0.86 19.79
C ASP A 422 -8.61 0.32 19.26
N ILE A 423 -8.53 -0.73 18.46
CA ILE A 423 -9.71 -1.39 17.89
C ILE A 423 -9.79 -2.86 18.29
N GLY A 424 -9.04 -3.28 19.31
CA GLY A 424 -9.10 -4.64 19.87
C GLY A 424 -10.33 -4.88 20.74
N ILE A 425 -10.77 -6.14 20.81
CA ILE A 425 -11.70 -6.66 21.83
C ILE A 425 -10.93 -7.05 23.09
#